data_AF-A0A3D4VTA5-F1
#
_entry.id   AF-A0A3D4VTA5-F1
#
_cell.length_a   1.000
_cell.length_b   1.000
_cell.length_c   1.000
_cell.angle_alpha   90.00
_cell.angle_beta   90.00
_cell.angle_gamma   90.00
#
_symmetry.space_group_name_H-M   'P 1'
#
loop_
_entity.id
_entity.type
_entity.pdbx_description
1 polymer ?
#
loop_
_entity_poly.entity_id
_entity_poly.type
_entity_poly.pdbx_seq_one_letter_code
_entity_poly.pdbx_strand_id
1 'polypeptide(L)'
;MYILFLDVDGPLKTIENYHPSTQMGFYKFNEECVYYLNKILEVPWTKIVVSSDWKAHLDYLRALFEKNGIDGRHIIDSTPRLKDKNRGDEIQAWRDTMGKFFDRKGGKYKIEKILIIDDNRDMGDLLPYLIQTYFADGITKEIADAAIEYLTLDKPITVRYITPEEQRKRNAEWENELEKGKPSLDNKDSFGLMKVPQHMSERGKFTTICYYERFQWVEVETRPKASITRRTVL
;
A
#
# COMPACT_ATOMS: atom_id res chain seq x y z
N MET A 1 -11.77 -15.73 -16.29
CA MET A 1 -10.61 -15.19 -15.55
C MET A 1 -11.10 -14.30 -14.43
N TYR A 2 -10.33 -14.16 -13.36
CA TYR A 2 -10.66 -13.29 -12.24
C TYR A 2 -9.71 -12.10 -12.20
N ILE A 3 -10.25 -10.91 -11.97
CA ILE A 3 -9.44 -9.70 -11.81
C ILE A 3 -9.45 -9.28 -10.34
N LEU A 4 -8.26 -9.22 -9.76
CA LEU A 4 -8.00 -8.60 -8.48
C LEU A 4 -7.46 -7.19 -8.71
N PHE A 5 -8.24 -6.18 -8.32
CA PHE A 5 -7.75 -4.82 -8.17
C PHE A 5 -7.07 -4.69 -6.81
N LEU A 6 -5.78 -4.34 -6.82
CA LEU A 6 -4.95 -4.39 -5.63
C LEU A 6 -4.29 -3.04 -5.36
N ASP A 7 -4.52 -2.50 -4.16
CA ASP A 7 -3.65 -1.45 -3.61
C ASP A 7 -2.35 -2.06 -3.01
N VAL A 8 -1.32 -1.24 -2.87
CA VAL A 8 -0.02 -1.59 -2.31
C VAL A 8 0.08 -1.14 -0.85
N ASP A 9 -0.12 0.16 -0.60
CA ASP A 9 -0.10 0.72 0.76
C ASP A 9 -1.35 0.25 1.51
N GLY A 10 -1.17 -0.36 2.67
CA GLY A 10 -2.23 -1.05 3.39
C GLY A 10 -2.20 -2.56 3.13
N PRO A 11 -2.64 -3.08 1.97
CA PRO A 11 -2.68 -4.52 1.73
C PRO A 11 -1.32 -5.23 1.78
N LEU A 12 -0.26 -4.63 1.22
CA LEU A 12 1.07 -5.26 1.12
C LEU A 12 2.14 -4.50 1.87
N LYS A 13 2.02 -3.18 1.96
CA LYS A 13 2.91 -2.33 2.73
C LYS A 13 2.17 -1.84 3.97
N THR A 14 2.34 -2.63 5.03
CA THR A 14 1.77 -2.35 6.34
C THR A 14 2.65 -1.40 7.15
N ILE A 15 2.12 -0.96 8.28
CA ILE A 15 2.82 -0.11 9.26
C ILE A 15 4.20 -0.68 9.65
N GLU A 16 4.29 -1.97 9.93
CA GLU A 16 5.54 -2.61 10.41
C GLU A 16 6.68 -2.50 9.39
N ASN A 17 6.34 -2.49 8.11
CA ASN A 17 7.31 -2.39 7.01
C ASN A 17 7.29 -1.00 6.35
N TYR A 18 6.66 0.00 7.00
CA TYR A 18 6.66 1.39 6.55
C TYR A 18 7.99 2.07 6.92
N HIS A 19 9.09 1.57 6.38
CA HIS A 19 10.37 2.27 6.41
C HIS A 19 10.59 2.98 5.06
N PRO A 20 10.90 4.30 5.06
CA PRO A 20 11.42 4.93 3.86
C PRO A 20 12.72 4.20 3.47
N SER A 21 12.81 3.74 2.23
CA SER A 21 13.86 2.85 1.74
C SER A 21 15.24 3.26 2.25
N THR A 22 15.84 2.46 3.12
CA THR A 22 17.14 2.80 3.73
C THR A 22 18.31 2.51 2.79
N GLN A 23 18.09 1.75 1.70
CA GLN A 23 19.08 1.49 0.66
C GLN A 23 18.42 1.35 -0.72
N MET A 24 18.86 2.17 -1.69
CA MET A 24 18.71 1.95 -3.14
C MET A 24 17.30 1.57 -3.67
N GLY A 25 16.25 2.27 -3.24
CA GLY A 25 14.95 2.22 -3.92
C GLY A 25 14.23 0.86 -3.86
N PHE A 26 14.54 0.03 -2.86
CA PHE A 26 13.82 -1.21 -2.61
C PHE A 26 12.67 -0.94 -1.62
N TYR A 27 11.45 -1.11 -2.09
CA TYR A 27 10.26 -1.09 -1.25
C TYR A 27 9.91 -2.52 -0.84
N LYS A 28 10.06 -2.82 0.45
CA LYS A 28 9.80 -4.14 1.00
C LYS A 28 8.32 -4.28 1.36
N PHE A 29 7.68 -5.34 0.89
CA PHE A 29 6.33 -5.72 1.31
C PHE A 29 6.37 -6.53 2.61
N ASN A 30 5.27 -6.55 3.33
CA ASN A 30 5.06 -7.42 4.48
C ASN A 30 5.02 -8.89 4.00
N GLU A 31 5.89 -9.73 4.55
CA GLU A 31 6.09 -11.11 4.09
C GLU A 31 4.86 -11.98 4.36
N GLU A 32 4.13 -11.73 5.45
CA GLU A 32 2.88 -12.42 5.76
C GLU A 32 1.76 -12.01 4.79
N CYS A 33 1.65 -10.72 4.49
CA CYS A 33 0.71 -10.22 3.49
C CYS A 33 0.99 -10.82 2.09
N VAL A 34 2.27 -10.90 1.71
CA VAL A 34 2.72 -11.57 0.47
C VAL A 34 2.32 -13.04 0.46
N TYR A 35 2.54 -13.75 1.56
CA TYR A 35 2.16 -15.16 1.69
C TYR A 35 0.65 -15.35 1.43
N TYR A 36 -0.19 -14.55 2.07
CA TYR A 36 -1.64 -14.64 1.90
C TYR A 36 -2.12 -14.16 0.54
N LEU A 37 -1.49 -13.13 -0.06
CA LEU A 37 -1.77 -12.77 -1.45
C LEU A 37 -1.45 -13.93 -2.40
N ASN A 38 -0.30 -14.60 -2.22
CA ASN A 38 0.05 -15.76 -3.03
C ASN A 38 -0.99 -16.89 -2.89
N LYS A 39 -1.58 -17.08 -1.70
CA LYS A 39 -2.73 -18.00 -1.53
C LYS A 39 -3.95 -17.62 -2.34
N ILE A 40 -4.27 -16.33 -2.44
CA ILE A 40 -5.34 -15.84 -3.32
C ILE A 40 -4.98 -16.12 -4.79
N LEU A 41 -3.72 -15.92 -5.18
CA LEU A 41 -3.24 -16.12 -6.55
C LEU A 41 -3.12 -17.59 -6.97
N GLU A 42 -3.11 -18.54 -6.03
CA GLU A 42 -3.25 -19.98 -6.29
C GLU A 42 -4.62 -20.30 -6.91
N VAL A 43 -5.65 -19.44 -6.73
CA VAL A 43 -6.93 -19.57 -7.43
C VAL A 43 -6.69 -19.42 -8.94
N PRO A 44 -7.00 -20.44 -9.76
CA PRO A 44 -6.67 -20.44 -11.18
C PRO A 44 -7.21 -19.22 -11.91
N TRP A 45 -6.41 -18.70 -12.85
CA TRP A 45 -6.78 -17.57 -13.71
C TRP A 45 -6.99 -16.23 -13.00
N THR A 46 -6.54 -16.09 -11.75
CA THR A 46 -6.54 -14.81 -11.03
C THR A 46 -5.39 -13.93 -11.53
N LYS A 47 -5.71 -12.71 -11.94
CA LYS A 47 -4.77 -11.69 -12.42
C LYS A 47 -4.96 -10.39 -11.66
N ILE A 48 -3.85 -9.67 -11.47
CA ILE A 48 -3.79 -8.42 -10.74
C ILE A 48 -3.82 -7.26 -11.72
N VAL A 49 -4.68 -6.29 -11.44
CA VAL A 49 -4.60 -4.92 -11.95
C VAL A 49 -4.23 -4.04 -10.77
N VAL A 50 -3.09 -3.35 -10.84
CA VAL A 50 -2.67 -2.47 -9.73
C VAL A 50 -3.56 -1.24 -9.71
N SER A 51 -4.32 -1.09 -8.63
CA SER A 51 -5.15 0.07 -8.34
C SER A 51 -4.56 0.71 -7.08
N SER A 52 -3.45 1.44 -7.24
CA SER A 52 -2.70 2.06 -6.14
C SER A 52 -2.21 3.45 -6.56
N ASP A 53 -1.69 4.27 -5.64
CA ASP A 53 -0.90 5.44 -6.03
C ASP A 53 0.47 5.10 -6.62
N TRP A 54 0.93 3.86 -6.42
CA TRP A 54 2.20 3.34 -6.91
C TRP A 54 2.21 3.03 -8.41
N LYS A 55 1.31 3.63 -9.19
CA LYS A 55 1.20 3.39 -10.63
C LYS A 55 2.51 3.75 -11.30
N ALA A 56 3.06 2.80 -12.03
CA ALA A 56 4.31 2.94 -12.77
C ALA A 56 4.21 2.13 -14.07
N HIS A 57 5.25 2.16 -14.89
CA HIS A 57 5.34 1.26 -16.04
C HIS A 57 5.19 -0.20 -15.60
N LEU A 58 4.43 -0.99 -16.36
CA LEU A 58 4.04 -2.35 -15.99
C LEU A 58 5.25 -3.26 -15.70
N ASP A 59 6.34 -3.13 -16.46
CA ASP A 59 7.56 -3.92 -16.24
C ASP A 59 8.24 -3.59 -14.91
N TYR A 60 8.17 -2.32 -14.47
CA TYR A 60 8.65 -1.94 -13.15
C TYR A 60 7.79 -2.55 -12.05
N LEU A 61 6.46 -2.50 -12.19
CA LEU A 61 5.54 -3.12 -11.22
C LEU A 61 5.77 -4.63 -11.10
N ARG A 62 5.94 -5.32 -12.24
CA ARG A 62 6.26 -6.75 -12.25
C ARG A 62 7.57 -7.03 -11.52
N ALA A 63 8.63 -6.30 -11.85
CA ALA A 63 9.92 -6.47 -11.20
C ALA A 63 9.88 -6.16 -9.69
N LEU A 64 9.08 -5.17 -9.28
CA LEU A 64 8.88 -4.84 -7.86
C LEU A 64 8.18 -5.97 -7.11
N PHE A 65 7.12 -6.53 -7.69
CA PHE A 65 6.37 -7.63 -7.10
C PHE A 65 7.20 -8.92 -7.04
N GLU A 66 7.94 -9.24 -8.11
CA GLU A 66 8.85 -10.40 -8.17
C GLU A 66 9.93 -10.34 -7.11
N LYS A 67 10.52 -9.16 -6.91
CA LYS A 67 11.50 -8.91 -5.85
C LYS A 67 10.94 -9.13 -4.44
N ASN A 68 9.63 -9.00 -4.28
CA ASN A 68 8.93 -9.24 -3.02
C ASN A 68 8.29 -10.64 -2.95
N GLY A 69 8.60 -11.55 -3.88
CA GLY A 69 8.11 -12.93 -3.82
C GLY A 69 6.71 -13.15 -4.42
N ILE A 70 6.22 -12.23 -5.24
CA ILE A 70 4.96 -12.37 -5.98
C ILE A 70 5.29 -12.51 -7.48
N ASP A 71 4.81 -13.56 -8.12
CA ASP A 71 5.07 -13.78 -9.55
C ASP A 71 4.50 -12.66 -10.43
N GLY A 72 5.41 -11.93 -11.10
CA GLY A 72 5.13 -10.77 -11.94
C GLY A 72 4.11 -11.05 -13.06
N ARG A 73 3.97 -12.31 -13.48
CA ARG A 73 3.02 -12.74 -14.53
C ARG A 73 1.57 -12.67 -14.08
N HIS A 74 1.29 -12.49 -12.79
CA HIS A 74 -0.06 -12.17 -12.32
C HIS A 74 -0.43 -10.72 -12.61
N ILE A 75 0.53 -9.79 -12.68
CA ILE A 75 0.25 -8.37 -12.93
C ILE A 75 0.08 -8.13 -14.43
N ILE A 76 -1.15 -7.78 -14.83
CA ILE A 76 -1.52 -7.61 -16.23
C ILE A 76 -1.67 -6.14 -16.63
N ASP A 77 -1.97 -5.26 -15.68
CA ASP A 77 -2.20 -3.84 -15.94
C ASP A 77 -2.18 -3.00 -14.65
N SER A 78 -2.41 -1.69 -14.80
CA SER A 78 -2.74 -0.77 -13.71
C SER A 78 -3.92 0.12 -14.10
N THR A 79 -4.71 0.57 -13.13
CA THR A 79 -5.82 1.51 -13.42
C THR A 79 -5.27 2.84 -13.96
N PRO A 80 -6.04 3.59 -14.78
CA PRO A 80 -5.62 4.94 -15.18
C PRO A 80 -5.60 5.87 -13.97
N ARG A 81 -4.78 6.92 -14.01
CA ARG A 81 -4.87 8.03 -13.05
C ARG A 81 -5.88 9.04 -13.55
N LEU A 82 -6.96 9.26 -12.79
CA LEU A 82 -8.00 10.22 -13.14
C LEU A 82 -7.92 11.45 -12.23
N LYS A 83 -7.94 12.65 -12.82
CA LYS A 83 -7.90 13.89 -12.06
C LYS A 83 -9.23 14.12 -11.34
N ASP A 84 -9.17 14.49 -10.07
CA ASP A 84 -10.34 14.85 -9.23
C ASP A 84 -11.37 13.72 -9.11
N LYS A 85 -10.90 12.47 -9.14
CA LYS A 85 -11.69 11.23 -9.11
C LYS A 85 -11.16 10.27 -8.06
N ASN A 86 -12.02 9.40 -7.56
CA ASN A 86 -11.67 8.44 -6.51
C ASN A 86 -11.17 7.11 -7.09
N ARG A 87 -10.71 6.19 -6.23
CA ARG A 87 -10.21 4.87 -6.63
C ARG A 87 -11.26 4.05 -7.39
N GLY A 88 -12.52 4.13 -6.99
CA GLY A 88 -13.64 3.47 -7.67
C GLY A 88 -13.82 3.94 -9.11
N ASP A 89 -13.73 5.24 -9.35
CA ASP A 89 -13.82 5.84 -10.68
C ASP A 89 -12.68 5.36 -11.60
N GLU A 90 -11.45 5.24 -11.08
CA GLU A 90 -10.30 4.71 -11.83
C GLU A 90 -10.50 3.25 -12.21
N ILE A 91 -10.97 2.42 -11.27
CA ILE A 91 -11.29 1.01 -11.52
C ILE A 91 -12.40 0.90 -12.57
N GLN A 92 -13.45 1.71 -12.46
CA GLN A 92 -14.56 1.71 -13.41
C GLN A 92 -14.08 2.12 -14.81
N ALA A 93 -13.23 3.15 -14.93
CA ALA A 93 -12.64 3.55 -16.21
C ALA A 93 -11.77 2.44 -16.85
N TRP A 94 -11.02 1.69 -16.04
CA TRP A 94 -10.29 0.52 -16.53
C TRP A 94 -11.26 -0.55 -17.06
N ARG A 95 -12.34 -0.84 -16.31
CA ARG A 95 -13.35 -1.82 -16.73
C ARG A 95 -14.00 -1.41 -18.05
N ASP A 96 -14.30 -0.13 -18.21
CA ASP A 96 -14.95 0.40 -19.41
C ASP A 96 -14.07 0.40 -20.66
N THR A 97 -12.76 0.29 -20.50
CA THR A 97 -11.78 0.33 -21.59
C THR A 97 -11.14 -1.05 -21.78
N MET A 98 -10.14 -1.37 -20.95
CA MET A 98 -9.37 -2.60 -20.98
C MET A 98 -10.19 -3.80 -20.52
N GLY A 99 -11.01 -3.66 -19.48
CA GLY A 99 -11.92 -4.72 -19.05
C GLY A 99 -12.82 -5.18 -20.20
N LYS A 100 -13.42 -4.23 -20.92
CA LYS A 100 -14.16 -4.54 -22.15
C LYS A 100 -13.29 -5.22 -23.18
N PHE A 101 -12.02 -4.88 -23.38
CA PHE A 101 -11.14 -5.55 -24.35
C PHE A 101 -10.98 -7.04 -24.05
N PHE A 102 -10.83 -7.40 -22.77
CA PHE A 102 -10.81 -8.81 -22.36
C PHE A 102 -12.16 -9.49 -22.65
N ASP A 103 -13.29 -8.84 -22.33
CA ASP A 103 -14.63 -9.42 -22.44
C ASP A 103 -15.27 -9.53 -23.84
N ARG A 104 -14.66 -8.99 -24.91
CA ARG A 104 -15.29 -9.00 -26.26
C ARG A 104 -15.26 -10.38 -26.91
N LYS A 105 -16.18 -10.62 -27.85
CA LYS A 105 -16.10 -11.74 -28.81
C LYS A 105 -14.85 -11.56 -29.69
N GLY A 106 -13.78 -12.29 -29.36
CA GLY A 106 -12.44 -12.15 -29.97
C GLY A 106 -11.35 -11.69 -28.98
N GLY A 107 -11.74 -11.25 -27.78
CA GLY A 107 -10.83 -11.13 -26.63
C GLY A 107 -10.36 -12.52 -26.19
N LYS A 108 -9.11 -12.62 -25.72
CA LYS A 108 -8.51 -13.89 -25.35
C LYS A 108 -9.14 -14.52 -24.10
N TYR A 109 -9.83 -13.72 -23.27
CA TYR A 109 -10.28 -14.15 -21.94
C TYR A 109 -11.52 -13.38 -21.47
N LYS A 110 -12.58 -14.11 -21.10
CA LYS A 110 -13.73 -13.54 -20.40
C LYS A 110 -13.41 -13.26 -18.92
N ILE A 111 -13.78 -12.09 -18.42
CA ILE A 111 -13.77 -11.73 -17.00
C ILE A 111 -15.04 -12.31 -16.37
N GLU A 112 -14.87 -13.14 -15.36
CA GLU A 112 -15.98 -13.82 -14.67
C GLU A 112 -16.31 -13.14 -13.35
N LYS A 113 -15.29 -12.67 -12.63
CA LYS A 113 -15.41 -11.98 -11.34
C LYS A 113 -14.37 -10.89 -11.21
N ILE A 114 -14.70 -9.90 -10.39
CA ILE A 114 -13.78 -8.88 -9.93
C ILE A 114 -13.75 -8.87 -8.41
N LEU A 115 -12.58 -8.65 -7.85
CA LEU A 115 -12.34 -8.48 -6.43
C LEU A 115 -11.47 -7.24 -6.23
N ILE A 116 -11.71 -6.47 -5.17
CA ILE A 116 -10.91 -5.31 -4.81
C ILE A 116 -10.34 -5.57 -3.40
N ILE A 117 -9.03 -5.39 -3.23
CA ILE A 117 -8.37 -5.39 -1.93
C ILE A 117 -7.65 -4.05 -1.76
N ASP A 118 -8.11 -3.27 -0.81
CA ASP A 118 -7.71 -1.87 -0.58
C ASP A 118 -8.00 -1.52 0.88
N ASP A 119 -7.21 -0.65 1.50
CA ASP A 119 -7.49 -0.18 2.86
C ASP A 119 -8.48 1.00 2.88
N ASN A 120 -8.68 1.65 1.73
CA ASN A 120 -9.64 2.73 1.54
C ASN A 120 -11.00 2.23 1.02
N ARG A 121 -12.03 3.07 1.20
CA ARG A 121 -13.43 2.80 0.87
C ARG A 121 -14.00 3.69 -0.24
N ASP A 122 -13.16 4.44 -0.93
CA ASP A 122 -13.57 5.38 -1.97
C ASP A 122 -13.89 4.68 -3.31
N MET A 123 -14.69 3.61 -3.24
CA MET A 123 -15.01 2.69 -4.34
C MET A 123 -16.36 2.99 -5.03
N GLY A 124 -17.18 3.89 -4.47
CA GLY A 124 -18.51 4.20 -5.00
C GLY A 124 -19.38 2.93 -5.14
N ASP A 125 -19.95 2.72 -6.33
CA ASP A 125 -20.78 1.55 -6.65
C ASP A 125 -20.01 0.22 -6.65
N LEU A 126 -18.67 0.26 -6.59
CA LEU A 126 -17.82 -0.93 -6.54
C LEU A 126 -17.57 -1.45 -5.11
N LEU A 127 -18.10 -0.78 -4.09
CA LEU A 127 -18.03 -1.23 -2.69
C LEU A 127 -18.44 -2.69 -2.45
N PRO A 128 -19.42 -3.29 -3.16
CA PRO A 128 -19.76 -4.71 -3.00
C PRO A 128 -18.65 -5.68 -3.41
N TYR A 129 -17.62 -5.23 -4.13
CA TYR A 129 -16.47 -6.03 -4.55
C TYR A 129 -15.24 -5.83 -3.65
N LEU A 130 -15.32 -4.94 -2.65
CA LEU A 130 -14.21 -4.60 -1.76
C LEU A 130 -14.13 -5.57 -0.58
N ILE A 131 -12.95 -6.18 -0.40
CA ILE A 131 -12.47 -6.68 0.89
C ILE A 131 -11.50 -5.65 1.44
N GLN A 132 -11.94 -4.93 2.48
CA GLN A 132 -11.15 -3.85 3.06
C GLN A 132 -10.07 -4.41 4.00
N THR A 133 -8.82 -3.96 3.85
CA THR A 133 -7.74 -4.26 4.81
C THR A 133 -7.65 -3.19 5.89
N TYR A 134 -6.97 -3.52 7.00
CA TYR A 134 -6.46 -2.49 7.90
C TYR A 134 -5.05 -2.10 7.46
N PHE A 135 -4.74 -0.80 7.42
CA PHE A 135 -3.39 -0.36 7.07
C PHE A 135 -2.28 -0.98 7.97
N ALA A 136 -2.60 -1.26 9.23
CA ALA A 136 -1.70 -1.89 10.18
C ALA A 136 -1.42 -3.36 9.88
N ASP A 137 -2.43 -4.11 9.43
CA ASP A 137 -2.39 -5.57 9.37
C ASP A 137 -2.21 -6.08 7.93
N GLY A 138 -2.68 -5.30 6.94
CA GLY A 138 -2.72 -5.67 5.53
C GLY A 138 -3.61 -6.87 5.25
N ILE A 139 -3.15 -7.72 4.33
CA ILE A 139 -3.85 -8.96 3.96
C ILE A 139 -3.59 -10.01 5.05
N THR A 140 -4.62 -10.31 5.84
CA THR A 140 -4.59 -11.41 6.83
C THR A 140 -5.11 -12.71 6.25
N LYS A 141 -5.04 -13.79 7.04
CA LYS A 141 -5.64 -15.08 6.70
C LYS A 141 -7.13 -14.97 6.41
N GLU A 142 -7.88 -14.25 7.24
CA GLU A 142 -9.33 -14.09 7.12
C GLU A 142 -9.71 -13.37 5.82
N ILE A 143 -8.90 -12.39 5.42
CA ILE A 143 -9.05 -11.68 4.15
C ILE A 143 -8.78 -12.61 2.97
N ALA A 144 -7.71 -13.40 3.03
CA ALA A 144 -7.40 -14.37 1.99
C ALA A 144 -8.46 -15.46 1.87
N ASP A 145 -8.94 -16.01 2.99
CA ASP A 145 -10.01 -17.00 3.01
C ASP A 145 -11.28 -16.42 2.38
N ALA A 146 -11.69 -15.21 2.76
CA ALA A 146 -12.86 -14.54 2.19
C ALA A 146 -12.72 -14.27 0.68
N ALA A 147 -11.52 -13.85 0.24
CA ALA A 147 -11.21 -13.67 -1.18
C ALA A 147 -11.33 -14.98 -1.96
N ILE A 148 -10.74 -16.07 -1.45
CA ILE A 148 -10.79 -17.39 -2.08
C ILE A 148 -12.22 -17.91 -2.13
N GLU A 149 -12.99 -17.78 -1.05
CA GLU A 149 -14.41 -18.19 -1.01
C GLU A 149 -15.25 -17.40 -2.02
N TYR A 150 -15.06 -16.08 -2.12
CA TYR A 150 -15.74 -15.25 -3.11
C TYR A 150 -15.41 -15.70 -4.54
N LEU A 151 -14.13 -15.96 -4.83
CA LEU A 151 -13.69 -16.34 -6.17
C LEU A 151 -14.15 -17.76 -6.54
N THR A 152 -14.20 -18.70 -5.60
CA THR A 152 -14.42 -20.14 -5.90
C THR A 152 -15.84 -20.65 -5.62
N LEU A 153 -16.55 -20.09 -4.63
CA LEU A 153 -17.82 -20.64 -4.14
C LEU A 153 -19.03 -19.73 -4.42
N ASP A 154 -18.85 -18.61 -5.13
CA ASP A 154 -19.90 -17.60 -5.37
C ASP A 154 -20.53 -17.04 -4.07
N LYS A 155 -19.84 -17.20 -2.94
CA LYS A 155 -20.29 -16.60 -1.68
C LYS A 155 -20.15 -15.08 -1.77
N PRO A 156 -21.12 -14.30 -1.26
CA PRO A 156 -20.96 -12.86 -1.17
C PRO A 156 -19.76 -12.52 -0.27
N ILE A 157 -19.11 -11.40 -0.53
CA ILE A 157 -18.09 -10.88 0.36
C ILE A 157 -18.77 -10.53 1.70
N THR A 158 -18.32 -11.19 2.77
CA THR A 158 -18.88 -11.05 4.13
C THR A 158 -17.91 -10.38 5.10
N VAL A 159 -16.81 -9.81 4.60
CA VAL A 159 -15.81 -9.17 5.44
C VAL A 159 -16.42 -7.92 6.08
N ARG A 160 -16.21 -7.80 7.40
CA ARG A 160 -16.71 -6.68 8.19
C ARG A 160 -16.09 -5.38 7.69
N TYR A 161 -16.95 -4.43 7.31
CA TYR A 161 -16.50 -3.07 7.04
C TYR A 161 -15.91 -2.46 8.30
N ILE A 162 -14.72 -1.88 8.14
CA ILE A 162 -14.05 -1.14 9.19
C ILE A 162 -14.67 0.24 9.23
N THR A 163 -15.13 0.66 10.41
CA THR A 163 -15.63 2.02 10.56
C THR A 163 -14.45 3.00 10.55
N PRO A 164 -14.60 4.23 10.03
CA PRO A 164 -13.56 5.25 10.13
C PRO A 164 -13.12 5.57 11.57
N GLU A 165 -13.97 5.27 12.56
CA GLU A 165 -13.65 5.42 13.97
C GLU A 165 -12.71 4.32 14.47
N GLU A 166 -12.97 3.06 14.09
CA GLU A 166 -12.08 1.93 14.40
C GLU A 166 -10.70 2.09 13.77
N GLN A 167 -10.65 2.54 12.50
CA GLN A 167 -9.38 2.83 11.84
C GLN A 167 -8.62 3.95 12.57
N ARG A 168 -9.31 5.05 12.92
CA ARG A 168 -8.70 6.17 13.65
C ARG A 168 -8.21 5.76 15.04
N LYS A 169 -8.96 4.94 15.76
CA LYS A 169 -8.59 4.44 17.08
C LYS A 169 -7.32 3.59 17.00
N ARG A 170 -7.25 2.64 16.05
CA ARG A 170 -6.05 1.81 15.85
C ARG A 170 -4.84 2.64 15.44
N ASN A 171 -5.01 3.60 14.53
CA ASN A 171 -3.93 4.51 14.15
C ASN A 171 -3.44 5.33 15.36
N ALA A 172 -4.34 5.85 16.20
CA ALA A 172 -3.99 6.62 17.40
C ALA A 172 -3.35 5.77 18.49
N GLU A 173 -3.78 4.51 18.68
CA GLU A 173 -3.14 3.56 19.59
C GLU A 173 -1.68 3.32 19.17
N TRP A 174 -1.44 3.13 17.88
CA TRP A 174 -0.09 2.98 17.33
C TRP A 174 0.76 4.25 17.44
N GLU A 175 0.21 5.43 17.14
CA GLU A 175 0.93 6.70 17.36
C GLU A 175 1.39 6.82 18.82
N ASN A 176 0.53 6.47 19.77
CA ASN A 176 0.89 6.44 21.19
C ASN A 176 1.97 5.39 21.52
N GLU A 177 1.98 4.24 20.87
CA GLU A 177 3.05 3.23 21.06
C GLU A 177 4.39 3.70 20.48
N LEU A 178 4.39 4.34 19.31
CA LEU A 178 5.56 5.00 18.77
C LEU A 178 6.07 6.09 19.71
N GLU A 179 5.18 6.87 20.33
CA GLU A 179 5.57 7.90 21.31
C GLU A 179 6.16 7.31 22.58
N LYS A 180 5.64 6.17 23.06
CA LYS A 180 6.22 5.42 24.19
C LYS A 180 7.58 4.80 23.84
N GLY A 181 7.81 4.49 22.56
CA GLY A 181 9.09 4.03 22.02
C GLY A 181 10.07 5.16 21.67
N LYS A 182 9.67 6.44 21.73
CA LYS A 182 10.61 7.56 21.53
C LYS A 182 11.60 7.57 22.70
N PRO A 183 12.93 7.57 22.46
CA PRO A 183 13.89 7.81 23.52
C PRO A 183 13.56 9.16 24.19
N SER A 184 13.60 9.22 25.53
CA SER A 184 13.22 10.42 26.26
C SER A 184 14.02 11.63 25.75
N LEU A 185 13.35 12.78 25.68
CA LEU A 185 13.97 14.06 25.30
C LEU A 185 15.05 14.51 26.30
N ASP A 186 15.28 13.78 27.39
CA ASP A 186 16.37 14.03 28.36
C ASP A 186 17.75 13.59 27.82
N ASN A 187 17.81 12.94 26.66
CA ASN A 187 19.06 12.65 25.94
C ASN A 187 19.45 13.74 24.92
N LYS A 188 19.02 14.98 25.15
CA LYS A 188 19.49 16.16 24.41
C LYS A 188 20.86 16.58 24.95
N ASP A 189 21.81 16.87 24.07
CA ASP A 189 22.95 17.68 24.46
C ASP A 189 22.51 19.14 24.71
N SER A 190 23.42 20.00 25.19
CA SER A 190 23.13 21.40 25.54
C SER A 190 22.62 22.27 24.37
N PHE A 191 22.46 21.70 23.17
CA PHE A 191 21.91 22.36 21.99
C PHE A 191 20.57 21.77 21.51
N GLY A 192 20.00 20.81 22.23
CA GLY A 192 18.65 20.29 21.96
C GLY A 192 18.55 19.29 20.81
N LEU A 193 19.68 18.77 20.31
CA LEU A 193 19.73 17.75 19.26
C LEU A 193 19.68 16.34 19.88
N MET A 194 18.88 15.43 19.28
CA MET A 194 18.90 14.01 19.64
C MET A 194 20.28 13.44 19.35
N LYS A 195 20.93 12.82 20.35
CA LYS A 195 22.13 12.01 20.10
C LYS A 195 21.76 10.80 19.28
N VAL A 196 22.21 10.76 18.02
CA VAL A 196 22.20 9.57 17.18
C VAL A 196 23.03 8.49 17.89
N PRO A 197 22.55 7.23 18.01
CA PRO A 197 23.35 6.16 18.58
C PRO A 197 24.70 6.03 17.86
N GLN A 198 25.77 5.93 18.65
CA GLN A 198 27.18 6.03 18.18
C GLN A 198 27.59 4.93 17.18
N HIS A 199 26.72 3.95 16.90
CA HIS A 199 26.93 2.91 15.88
C HIS A 199 26.43 3.31 14.48
N MET A 200 25.81 4.48 14.29
CA MET A 200 25.43 5.02 12.97
C MET A 200 26.33 6.16 12.47
N SER A 201 27.34 6.57 13.25
CA SER A 201 28.31 7.57 12.79
C SER A 201 29.47 6.87 12.11
N GLU A 202 29.34 6.59 10.81
CA GLU A 202 30.44 6.72 9.85
C GLU A 202 29.95 6.35 8.45
N ARG A 203 29.46 7.37 7.73
CA ARG A 203 29.88 7.77 6.36
C ARG A 203 28.74 8.53 5.67
N GLY A 204 28.99 9.81 5.33
CA GLY A 204 28.34 10.45 4.18
C GLY A 204 27.30 11.56 4.41
N LYS A 205 27.71 12.66 5.06
CA LYS A 205 27.33 14.09 4.83
C LYS A 205 25.87 14.59 4.79
N PHE A 206 24.81 13.78 4.82
CA PHE A 206 23.44 14.29 4.93
C PHE A 206 22.58 13.36 5.80
N THR A 207 21.79 13.95 6.69
CA THR A 207 20.75 13.25 7.45
C THR A 207 19.43 13.86 7.05
N THR A 208 18.68 13.19 6.18
CA THR A 208 17.29 13.55 5.89
C THR A 208 16.43 12.93 6.98
N ILE A 209 15.74 13.77 7.76
CA ILE A 209 14.79 13.33 8.78
C ILE A 209 13.39 13.70 8.26
N CYS A 210 12.57 12.69 7.96
CA CYS A 210 11.17 12.87 7.62
C CYS A 210 10.33 12.60 8.87
N TYR A 211 9.49 13.55 9.26
CA TYR A 211 8.46 13.33 10.28
C TYR A 211 7.13 13.91 9.82
N TYR A 212 6.05 13.30 10.30
CA TYR A 212 4.68 13.63 9.91
C TYR A 212 4.13 14.72 10.83
N GLU A 213 3.84 15.90 10.29
CA GLU A 213 3.16 16.97 11.02
C GLU A 213 1.88 17.36 10.25
N ARG A 214 0.72 17.27 10.91
CA ARG A 214 -0.58 17.78 10.42
C ARG A 214 -0.88 17.45 8.94
N PHE A 215 -0.75 16.18 8.56
CA PHE A 215 -1.11 15.68 7.24
C PHE A 215 -0.30 16.24 6.06
N GLN A 216 0.91 16.79 6.31
CA GLN A 216 1.88 17.14 5.25
C GLN A 216 3.28 16.67 5.64
N TRP A 217 4.05 16.19 4.66
CA TRP A 217 5.46 15.84 4.86
C TRP A 217 6.34 17.09 4.80
N VAL A 218 7.16 17.28 5.82
CA VAL A 218 8.16 18.35 5.86
C VAL A 218 9.54 17.71 5.75
N GLU A 219 10.23 17.99 4.65
CA GLU A 219 11.64 17.60 4.47
C GLU A 219 12.53 18.64 5.14
N VAL A 220 13.35 18.21 6.10
CA VAL A 220 14.30 19.09 6.79
C VAL A 220 15.72 18.71 6.40
N GLU A 221 16.34 19.55 5.57
CA GLU A 221 17.74 19.40 5.18
C GLU A 221 18.63 20.06 6.26
N THR A 222 19.32 19.25 7.07
CA THR A 222 20.26 19.80 8.06
C THR A 222 21.67 19.90 7.46
N ARG A 223 22.13 21.13 7.19
CA ARG A 223 23.53 21.40 6.82
C ARG A 223 24.41 21.59 8.06
N PRO A 224 25.65 21.10 8.09
CA PRO A 224 26.57 21.42 9.16
C PRO A 224 26.97 22.90 9.03
N LYS A 225 26.46 23.70 9.97
CA LYS A 225 26.64 25.16 10.15
C LYS A 225 25.80 26.05 9.19
N ALA A 226 24.87 26.77 9.84
CA ALA A 226 24.07 27.92 9.40
C ALA A 226 22.73 27.65 8.66
N SER A 227 21.68 28.21 9.28
CA SER A 227 20.28 28.39 8.84
C SER A 227 19.44 27.16 8.48
N ILE A 228 18.39 26.92 9.27
CA ILE A 228 17.25 26.04 8.94
C ILE A 228 16.47 26.73 7.82
N THR A 229 16.36 26.08 6.67
CA THR A 229 15.47 26.54 5.59
C THR A 229 14.33 25.54 5.48
N ARG A 230 13.10 25.95 5.82
CA ARG A 230 11.90 25.13 5.64
C ARG A 230 11.51 25.16 4.17
N ARG A 231 11.36 24.00 3.54
CA ARG A 231 10.67 23.85 2.25
C ARG A 231 9.42 23.00 2.48
N THR A 232 8.26 23.58 2.19
CA THR A 232 7.02 22.82 2.02
C THR A 232 7.10 22.16 0.65
N VAL A 233 7.01 20.83 0.60
CA VAL A 233 6.88 20.10 -0.66
C VAL A 233 5.42 20.21 -1.09
N LEU A 234 5.15 20.90 -2.20
CA LEU A 234 3.81 21.00 -2.81
C LEU A 234 3.48 19.74 -3.61
#